data_AF-A0A7U9MXF8-F1
#
_entry.id   AF-A0A7U9MXF8-F1
#
_cell.length_a   1.000
_cell.length_b   1.000
_cell.length_c   1.000
_cell.angle_alpha   90.00
_cell.angle_beta   90.00
_cell.angle_gamma   90.00
#
_symmetry.space_group_name_H-M   'P 1'
#
loop_
_entity.id
_entity.type
_entity.pdbx_description
1 polymer ?
#
loop_
_entity_poly.entity_id
_entity_poly.type
_entity_poly.pdbx_seq_one_letter_code
_entity_poly.pdbx_strand_id
1 'polypeptide(L)'
;MGRIIKNTIFTLVFLTLSASTAILAYLHFTASKDEDISGEWTAYLDMTEQASAIAYSWLQDIEAVSVSLEDMESYMQDLTISVHLTLDAAKPSEGTFRCIVLPESYDACERAAYEAFAQAFQALLAERLRIAGYEGEMDPGAIEALVTETFGMSTVSYLMSCGPALLPSLEDLQIQYDCSGVYEAEEGVLVRQIEAGGLVTAREEHYIREDSRLILFEETDSSASGLISNPFPMIYTSAPQQNP
;
A
#
# COMPACT_ATOMS: atom_id res chain seq x y z
N MET A 1 55.27 -34.52 31.67
CA MET A 1 54.12 -33.79 32.26
C MET A 1 53.57 -32.67 31.38
N GLY A 2 54.39 -31.79 30.78
CA GLY A 2 53.88 -30.63 30.01
C GLY A 2 52.99 -30.94 28.79
N ARG A 3 53.15 -32.10 28.13
CA ARG A 3 52.33 -32.49 26.96
C ARG A 3 50.89 -32.86 27.32
N ILE A 4 50.69 -33.49 28.48
CA ILE A 4 49.35 -33.87 28.98
C ILE A 4 48.61 -32.60 29.39
N ILE A 5 49.26 -31.73 30.17
CA ILE A 5 48.69 -30.44 30.58
C ILE A 5 48.33 -29.57 29.37
N LYS A 6 49.21 -29.50 28.37
CA LYS A 6 48.97 -28.72 27.14
C LYS A 6 47.81 -29.30 26.31
N ASN A 7 47.68 -30.62 26.22
CA ASN A 7 46.54 -31.26 25.57
C ASN A 7 45.24 -31.03 26.34
N THR A 8 45.24 -31.13 27.67
CA THR A 8 44.06 -30.86 28.51
C THR A 8 43.59 -29.41 28.35
N ILE A 9 44.51 -28.45 28.34
CA ILE A 9 44.19 -27.03 28.08
C ILE A 9 43.61 -26.86 26.68
N PHE A 10 44.22 -27.48 25.66
CA PHE A 10 43.75 -27.37 24.27
C PHE A 10 42.33 -27.95 24.10
N THR A 11 42.06 -29.11 24.71
CA THR A 11 40.72 -29.73 24.69
C THR A 11 39.70 -28.84 25.39
N LEU A 12 40.04 -28.26 26.55
CA LEU A 12 39.12 -27.41 27.29
C LEU A 12 38.80 -26.11 26.52
N VAL A 13 39.81 -25.48 25.92
CA VAL A 13 39.63 -24.29 25.06
C VAL A 13 38.74 -24.61 23.85
N PHE A 14 38.99 -25.73 23.17
CA PHE A 14 38.18 -26.15 22.03
C PHE A 14 36.72 -26.39 22.43
N LEU A 15 36.49 -27.05 23.57
CA LEU A 15 35.16 -27.35 24.08
C LEU A 15 34.40 -26.06 24.47
N THR A 16 35.08 -25.12 25.14
CA THR A 16 34.50 -23.80 25.44
C THR A 16 34.22 -22.99 24.18
N LEU A 17 35.09 -23.07 23.16
CA LEU A 17 34.90 -22.36 21.91
C LEU A 17 33.72 -22.93 21.13
N SER A 18 33.62 -24.26 21.01
CA SER A 18 32.47 -24.92 20.37
C SER A 18 31.16 -24.64 21.11
N ALA A 19 31.15 -24.67 22.44
CA ALA A 19 29.98 -24.31 23.23
C ALA A 19 29.59 -22.85 23.03
N SER A 20 30.56 -21.92 23.04
CA SER A 20 30.31 -20.50 22.77
C SER A 20 29.79 -20.28 21.35
N THR A 21 30.32 -20.97 20.34
CA THR A 21 29.84 -20.88 18.96
C THR A 21 28.44 -21.45 18.82
N ALA A 22 28.12 -22.57 19.48
CA ALA A 22 26.77 -23.12 19.48
C ALA A 22 25.77 -22.19 20.17
N ILE A 23 26.15 -21.58 21.30
CA ILE A 23 25.32 -20.59 22.00
C ILE A 23 25.15 -19.32 21.17
N LEU A 24 26.20 -18.82 20.52
CA LEU A 24 26.12 -17.65 19.64
C LEU A 24 25.29 -17.94 18.40
N ALA A 25 25.41 -19.13 17.80
CA ALA A 25 24.57 -19.53 16.67
C ALA A 25 23.11 -19.67 17.11
N TYR A 26 22.85 -20.25 18.27
CA TYR A 26 21.53 -20.33 18.87
C TYR A 26 20.97 -18.93 19.10
N LEU A 27 21.66 -18.07 19.87
CA LEU A 27 21.23 -16.70 20.14
C LEU A 27 21.07 -15.88 18.85
N HIS A 28 21.97 -16.00 17.87
CA HIS A 28 21.87 -15.26 16.61
C HIS A 28 20.68 -15.72 15.76
N PHE A 29 20.30 -17.00 15.81
CA PHE A 29 19.13 -17.51 15.09
C PHE A 29 17.83 -17.41 15.87
N THR A 30 17.87 -17.33 17.21
CA THR A 30 16.66 -17.29 18.05
C THR A 30 16.36 -15.91 18.62
N ALA A 31 17.34 -15.03 18.80
CA ALA A 31 17.10 -13.68 19.32
C ALA A 31 16.35 -12.78 18.32
N SER A 32 16.30 -13.16 17.04
CA SER A 32 15.55 -12.45 16.01
C SER A 32 14.12 -12.97 15.79
N LYS A 33 13.66 -13.96 16.57
CA LYS A 33 12.41 -14.69 16.25
C LYS A 33 11.14 -14.17 16.95
N ASP A 34 11.28 -13.31 17.96
CA ASP A 34 10.17 -12.64 18.67
C ASP A 34 10.45 -11.13 18.79
N GLU A 35 10.74 -10.48 17.66
CA GLU A 35 10.87 -9.03 17.66
C GLU A 35 9.49 -8.37 17.75
N ASP A 36 9.17 -7.80 18.91
CA ASP A 36 7.98 -7.02 19.24
C ASP A 36 7.45 -6.16 18.07
N ILE A 37 6.48 -6.68 17.32
CA ILE A 37 5.92 -6.03 16.12
C ILE A 37 5.09 -4.78 16.44
N SER A 38 5.01 -4.37 17.70
CA SER A 38 4.31 -3.15 18.10
C SER A 38 4.89 -1.91 17.43
N GLY A 39 4.02 -0.92 17.26
CA GLY A 39 4.36 0.35 16.63
C GLY A 39 3.33 0.82 15.62
N GLU A 40 3.67 1.94 14.99
CA GLU A 40 2.89 2.56 13.92
C GLU A 40 3.52 2.24 12.58
N TRP A 41 2.70 1.74 11.68
CA TRP A 41 3.08 1.15 10.41
C TRP A 41 2.21 1.75 9.30
N THR A 42 2.81 2.14 8.18
CA THR A 42 2.07 2.66 7.02
C THR A 42 2.37 1.82 5.79
N ALA A 43 1.32 1.34 5.14
CA ALA A 43 1.37 0.74 3.82
C ALA A 43 0.76 1.70 2.79
N TYR A 44 1.16 1.54 1.53
CA TYR A 44 0.70 2.36 0.42
C TYR A 44 0.01 1.46 -0.60
N LEU A 45 -1.27 1.72 -0.87
CA LEU A 45 -2.01 1.09 -1.95
C LEU A 45 -1.73 1.85 -3.23
N ASP A 46 -1.13 1.19 -4.22
CA ASP A 46 -0.85 1.79 -5.53
C ASP A 46 -2.10 1.70 -6.42
N MET A 47 -2.63 2.86 -6.78
CA MET A 47 -3.83 3.02 -7.61
C MET A 47 -3.49 3.37 -9.07
N THR A 48 -2.21 3.52 -9.40
CA THR A 48 -1.72 4.00 -10.70
C THR A 48 -2.24 3.16 -11.85
N GLU A 49 -2.04 1.83 -11.80
CA GLU A 49 -2.44 0.91 -12.87
C GLU A 49 -3.96 0.93 -13.07
N GLN A 50 -4.73 0.84 -11.99
CA GLN A 50 -6.18 0.81 -12.05
C GLN A 50 -6.75 2.12 -12.62
N ALA A 51 -6.32 3.26 -12.08
CA ALA A 51 -6.79 4.56 -12.53
C ALA A 51 -6.45 4.78 -14.02
N SER A 52 -5.23 4.41 -14.42
CA SER A 52 -4.77 4.50 -15.81
C SER A 52 -5.62 3.65 -16.75
N ALA A 53 -5.89 2.40 -16.38
CA ALA A 53 -6.69 1.49 -17.18
C ALA A 53 -8.14 1.97 -17.35
N ILE A 54 -8.77 2.47 -16.28
CA ILE A 54 -10.14 2.99 -16.32
C ILE A 54 -10.21 4.27 -17.17
N ALA A 55 -9.29 5.21 -16.95
CA ALA A 55 -9.24 6.45 -17.71
C ALA A 55 -8.97 6.21 -19.20
N TYR A 56 -8.03 5.31 -19.50
CA TYR A 56 -7.74 4.86 -20.86
C TYR A 56 -8.99 4.29 -21.54
N SER A 57 -9.65 3.33 -20.88
CA SER A 57 -10.88 2.72 -21.39
C SER A 57 -11.95 3.76 -21.72
N TRP A 58 -12.06 4.82 -20.93
CA TRP A 58 -13.05 5.87 -21.14
C TRP A 58 -12.66 6.83 -22.27
N LEU A 59 -11.38 7.20 -22.38
CA LEU A 59 -10.91 8.13 -23.43
C LEU A 59 -10.84 7.50 -24.81
N GLN A 60 -10.70 6.18 -24.90
CA GLN A 60 -10.74 5.46 -26.17
C GLN A 60 -12.04 5.68 -26.96
N ASP A 61 -13.14 6.02 -26.28
CA ASP A 61 -14.42 6.27 -26.92
C ASP A 61 -14.48 7.61 -27.67
N ILE A 62 -13.48 8.48 -27.50
CA ILE A 62 -13.41 9.76 -28.23
C ILE A 62 -13.05 9.51 -29.69
N GLU A 63 -14.04 9.70 -30.58
CA GLU A 63 -13.85 9.50 -32.02
C GLU A 63 -12.76 10.39 -32.63
N ALA A 64 -12.01 9.83 -33.57
CA ALA A 64 -11.00 10.48 -34.41
C ALA A 64 -9.69 10.90 -33.71
N VAL A 65 -9.54 10.61 -32.42
CA VAL A 65 -8.28 10.74 -31.67
C VAL A 65 -7.91 9.40 -31.06
N SER A 66 -6.64 9.22 -30.75
CA SER A 66 -6.14 7.99 -30.12
C SER A 66 -5.26 8.33 -28.94
N VAL A 67 -5.41 7.58 -27.87
CA VAL A 67 -4.51 7.56 -26.71
C VAL A 67 -4.03 6.12 -26.53
N SER A 68 -2.82 5.94 -26.01
CA SER A 68 -2.32 4.61 -25.60
C SER A 68 -2.41 4.46 -24.07
N LEU A 69 -2.36 3.20 -23.59
CA LEU A 69 -2.32 2.95 -22.15
C LEU A 69 -1.03 3.50 -21.54
N GLU A 70 0.10 3.39 -22.25
CA GLU A 70 1.40 3.95 -21.84
C GLU A 70 1.33 5.47 -21.68
N ASP A 71 0.62 6.17 -22.58
CA ASP A 71 0.38 7.61 -22.42
C ASP A 71 -0.39 7.88 -21.13
N MET A 72 -1.46 7.11 -20.84
CA MET A 72 -2.24 7.28 -19.62
C MET A 72 -1.45 7.01 -18.35
N GLU A 73 -0.65 5.94 -18.33
CA GLU A 73 0.26 5.61 -17.23
C GLU A 73 1.29 6.73 -17.01
N SER A 74 1.70 7.43 -18.08
CA SER A 74 2.60 8.59 -17.97
C SER A 74 1.95 9.80 -17.30
N TYR A 75 0.64 9.99 -17.48
CA TYR A 75 -0.11 11.05 -16.79
C TYR A 75 -0.41 10.70 -15.34
N MET A 76 -0.69 9.43 -15.04
CA MET A 76 -1.27 8.97 -13.78
C MET A 76 -0.25 8.29 -12.87
N GLN A 77 0.84 8.99 -12.55
CA GLN A 77 1.91 8.46 -11.70
C GLN A 77 1.69 8.79 -10.22
N ASP A 78 2.30 7.96 -9.36
CA ASP A 78 2.39 8.17 -7.90
C ASP A 78 1.03 8.29 -7.20
N LEU A 79 0.00 7.63 -7.73
CA LEU A 79 -1.34 7.60 -7.16
C LEU A 79 -1.38 6.58 -6.01
N THR A 80 -1.20 7.04 -4.78
CA THR A 80 -1.11 6.16 -3.60
C THR A 80 -2.08 6.55 -2.50
N ILE A 81 -2.69 5.53 -1.88
CA ILE A 81 -3.57 5.68 -0.71
C ILE A 81 -2.90 5.04 0.50
N SER A 82 -2.82 5.79 1.60
CA SER A 82 -2.16 5.34 2.83
C SER A 82 -3.09 4.52 3.72
N VAL A 83 -2.61 3.35 4.13
CA VAL A 83 -3.23 2.48 5.13
C VAL A 83 -2.35 2.44 6.37
N HIS A 84 -2.88 2.89 7.49
CA HIS A 84 -2.18 2.93 8.77
C HIS A 84 -2.57 1.73 9.62
N LEU A 85 -1.58 1.02 10.13
CA LEU A 85 -1.69 -0.05 11.08
C LEU A 85 -0.98 0.35 12.38
N THR A 86 -1.70 0.38 13.47
CA THR A 86 -1.16 0.54 14.82
C THR A 86 -1.27 -0.80 15.54
N LEU A 87 -0.16 -1.26 16.12
CA LEU A 87 -0.07 -2.44 16.96
C LEU A 87 0.37 -2.00 18.37
N ASP A 88 -0.56 -2.06 19.33
CA ASP A 88 -0.33 -1.68 20.72
C ASP A 88 -0.11 -2.94 21.56
N ALA A 89 1.11 -3.17 22.03
CA ALA A 89 1.44 -4.36 22.83
C ALA A 89 0.84 -4.30 24.25
N ALA A 90 0.14 -5.36 24.64
CA ALA A 90 -0.22 -5.64 26.03
C ALA A 90 0.81 -6.57 26.69
N LYS A 91 1.36 -7.53 25.93
CA LYS A 91 2.52 -8.36 26.26
C LYS A 91 3.41 -8.50 25.01
N PRO A 92 4.62 -9.12 25.09
CA PRO A 92 5.55 -9.18 23.96
C PRO A 92 4.99 -9.74 22.63
N SER A 93 3.95 -10.57 22.71
CA SER A 93 3.37 -11.31 21.58
C SER A 93 1.86 -11.11 21.44
N GLU A 94 1.25 -10.19 22.19
CA GLU A 94 -0.20 -9.96 22.14
C GLU A 94 -0.56 -8.51 22.43
N GLY A 95 -1.66 -8.05 21.86
CA GLY A 95 -2.10 -6.68 22.05
C GLY A 95 -3.37 -6.33 21.31
N THR A 96 -3.61 -5.04 21.14
CA THR A 96 -4.70 -4.52 20.31
C THR A 96 -4.15 -3.93 19.03
N PHE A 97 -4.94 -3.98 17.96
CA PHE A 97 -4.57 -3.35 16.70
C PHE A 97 -5.68 -2.45 16.17
N ARG A 98 -5.27 -1.47 15.39
CA ARG A 98 -6.17 -0.64 14.59
C ARG A 98 -5.59 -0.45 13.20
N CYS A 99 -6.37 -0.75 12.19
CA CYS A 99 -6.09 -0.46 10.81
C CYS A 99 -7.08 0.60 10.32
N ILE A 100 -6.59 1.61 9.60
CA ILE A 100 -7.40 2.69 9.01
C ILE A 100 -6.87 3.09 7.64
N VAL A 101 -7.76 3.36 6.71
CA VAL A 101 -7.50 4.12 5.49
C VAL A 101 -7.61 5.59 5.83
N LEU A 102 -6.58 6.38 5.54
CA LEU A 102 -6.63 7.82 5.81
C LEU A 102 -7.52 8.54 4.79
N PRO A 103 -8.64 9.18 5.17
CA PRO A 103 -9.50 9.90 4.24
C PRO A 103 -8.75 11.02 3.50
N GLU A 104 -7.82 11.70 4.17
CA GLU A 104 -7.03 12.78 3.57
C GLU A 104 -6.09 12.25 2.47
N SER A 105 -5.56 11.03 2.66
CA SER A 105 -4.74 10.37 1.64
C SER A 105 -5.59 9.94 0.45
N TYR A 106 -6.81 9.47 0.70
CA TYR A 106 -7.77 9.15 -0.36
C TYR A 106 -8.13 10.40 -1.17
N ASP A 107 -8.55 11.48 -0.52
CA ASP A 107 -8.96 12.73 -1.19
C ASP A 107 -7.82 13.34 -2.03
N ALA A 108 -6.58 13.24 -1.53
CA ALA A 108 -5.40 13.70 -2.27
C ALA A 108 -5.14 12.83 -3.50
N CYS A 109 -5.22 11.50 -3.37
CA CYS A 109 -5.06 10.56 -4.47
C CYS A 109 -6.18 10.73 -5.53
N GLU A 110 -7.43 10.87 -5.11
CA GLU A 110 -8.58 11.07 -5.99
C GLU A 110 -8.41 12.35 -6.81
N ARG A 111 -8.05 13.45 -6.14
CA ARG A 111 -7.79 14.72 -6.82
C ARG A 111 -6.64 14.62 -7.82
N ALA A 112 -5.52 14.02 -7.44
CA ALA A 112 -4.38 13.82 -8.33
C ALA A 112 -4.78 12.98 -9.56
N ALA A 113 -5.57 11.92 -9.37
CA ALA A 113 -6.06 11.08 -10.45
C ALA A 113 -6.92 11.87 -11.45
N TYR A 114 -7.87 12.68 -10.96
CA TYR A 114 -8.72 13.49 -11.84
C TYR A 114 -8.00 14.68 -12.48
N GLU A 115 -6.98 15.26 -11.82
CA GLU A 115 -6.13 16.29 -12.42
C GLU A 115 -5.27 15.72 -13.56
N ALA A 116 -4.71 14.52 -13.39
CA ALA A 116 -4.02 13.80 -14.46
C ALA A 116 -4.96 13.42 -15.60
N PHE A 117 -6.16 12.94 -15.27
CA PHE A 117 -7.18 12.59 -16.25
C PHE A 117 -7.62 13.79 -17.09
N ALA A 118 -7.80 14.95 -16.44
CA ALA A 118 -8.17 16.20 -17.11
C ALA A 118 -7.11 16.64 -18.11
N GLN A 119 -5.81 16.50 -17.78
CA GLN A 119 -4.73 16.83 -18.71
C GLN A 119 -4.78 15.98 -19.98
N ALA A 120 -4.93 14.66 -19.84
CA ALA A 120 -5.07 13.75 -20.98
C ALA A 120 -6.32 14.08 -21.82
N PHE A 121 -7.45 14.32 -21.16
CA PHE A 121 -8.70 14.70 -21.82
C PHE A 121 -8.55 16.01 -22.62
N GLN A 122 -7.95 17.04 -22.04
CA GLN A 122 -7.73 18.33 -22.72
C GLN A 122 -6.80 18.21 -23.93
N ALA A 123 -5.75 17.39 -23.84
CA ALA A 123 -4.85 17.14 -24.97
C ALA A 123 -5.61 16.49 -26.15
N LEU A 124 -6.47 15.51 -25.87
CA LEU A 124 -7.31 14.87 -26.87
C LEU A 124 -8.37 15.83 -27.42
N LEU A 125 -8.97 16.67 -26.57
CA LEU A 125 -9.92 17.69 -26.99
C LEU A 125 -9.29 18.72 -27.92
N ALA A 126 -8.10 19.23 -27.59
CA ALA A 126 -7.35 20.16 -28.43
C ALA A 126 -7.08 19.56 -29.82
N GLU A 127 -6.63 18.30 -29.86
CA GLU A 127 -6.40 17.59 -31.11
C GLU A 127 -7.70 17.40 -31.91
N ARG A 128 -8.80 17.05 -31.23
CA ARG A 128 -10.10 16.86 -31.88
C ARG A 128 -10.65 18.16 -32.47
N LEU A 129 -10.50 19.27 -31.76
CA LEU A 129 -10.88 20.60 -32.21
C LEU A 129 -10.03 21.03 -33.41
N ARG A 130 -8.73 20.74 -33.39
CA ARG A 130 -7.82 20.99 -34.52
C ARG A 130 -8.25 20.23 -35.77
N ILE A 131 -8.59 18.95 -35.63
CA ILE A 131 -9.12 18.12 -36.73
C ILE A 131 -10.46 18.67 -37.25
N ALA A 132 -11.29 19.24 -36.36
CA ALA A 132 -12.55 19.87 -36.71
C ALA A 132 -12.39 21.26 -37.38
N GLY A 133 -11.16 21.78 -37.50
CA GLY A 133 -10.88 23.08 -38.11
C GLY A 133 -11.14 24.28 -37.18
N TYR A 134 -11.12 24.08 -35.86
CA TYR A 134 -11.17 25.20 -34.92
C TYR A 134 -9.86 26.01 -34.99
N GLU A 135 -9.97 27.33 -35.14
CA GLU A 135 -8.84 28.25 -35.32
C GLU A 135 -8.47 29.05 -34.05
N GLY A 136 -9.13 28.78 -32.92
CA GLY A 136 -8.83 29.44 -31.65
C GLY A 136 -7.52 28.99 -31.02
N GLU A 137 -7.16 29.63 -29.91
CA GLU A 137 -6.00 29.23 -29.10
C GLU A 137 -6.22 27.83 -28.52
N MET A 138 -5.18 26.99 -28.57
CA MET A 138 -5.21 25.58 -28.19
C MET A 138 -4.25 25.25 -27.05
N ASP A 139 -3.72 26.25 -26.36
CA ASP A 139 -2.94 26.00 -25.15
C ASP A 139 -3.85 25.48 -24.02
N PRO A 140 -3.29 24.77 -23.02
CA PRO A 140 -4.09 24.17 -21.95
C PRO A 140 -5.01 25.16 -21.23
N GLY A 141 -4.60 26.42 -21.07
CA GLY A 141 -5.40 27.46 -20.42
C GLY A 141 -6.58 27.89 -21.27
N ALA A 142 -6.39 28.07 -22.58
CA ALA A 142 -7.47 28.37 -23.53
C ALA A 142 -8.48 27.23 -23.64
N ILE A 143 -8.01 25.98 -23.67
CA ILE A 143 -8.89 24.80 -23.67
C ILE A 143 -9.70 24.72 -22.37
N GLU A 144 -9.07 24.91 -21.21
CA GLU A 144 -9.78 24.92 -19.93
C GLU A 144 -10.81 26.06 -19.84
N ALA A 145 -10.49 27.24 -20.38
CA ALA A 145 -11.43 28.35 -20.47
C ALA A 145 -12.63 28.01 -21.36
N LEU A 146 -12.40 27.35 -22.50
CA LEU A 146 -13.46 26.90 -23.41
C LEU A 146 -14.38 25.85 -22.75
N VAL A 147 -13.79 24.88 -22.03
CA VAL A 147 -14.55 23.89 -21.25
C VAL A 147 -15.38 24.59 -20.18
N THR A 148 -14.78 25.52 -19.44
CA THR A 148 -15.47 26.28 -18.38
C THR A 148 -16.61 27.12 -18.94
N GLU A 149 -16.41 27.78 -20.08
CA GLU A 149 -17.46 28.56 -20.76
C GLU A 149 -18.60 27.66 -21.26
N THR A 150 -18.28 26.47 -21.78
CA THR A 150 -19.25 25.54 -22.38
C THR A 150 -20.06 24.79 -21.33
N PHE A 151 -19.40 24.25 -20.30
CA PHE A 151 -20.01 23.39 -19.30
C PHE A 151 -20.32 24.09 -17.97
N GLY A 152 -19.84 25.32 -17.79
CA GLY A 152 -20.03 26.10 -16.56
C GLY A 152 -19.18 25.60 -15.37
N MET A 153 -18.20 24.73 -15.61
CA MET A 153 -17.31 24.16 -14.59
C MET A 153 -15.96 23.77 -15.19
N SER A 154 -14.95 23.59 -14.35
CA SER A 154 -13.61 23.14 -14.78
C SER A 154 -13.65 21.73 -15.37
N THR A 155 -12.64 21.39 -16.17
CA THR A 155 -12.51 20.01 -16.72
C THR A 155 -12.48 18.97 -15.59
N VAL A 156 -11.75 19.24 -14.51
CA VAL A 156 -11.67 18.34 -13.35
C VAL A 156 -13.04 18.13 -12.72
N SER A 157 -13.79 19.20 -12.42
CA SER A 157 -15.13 19.07 -11.83
C SER A 157 -16.11 18.37 -12.77
N TYR A 158 -16.02 18.61 -14.07
CA TYR A 158 -16.80 17.90 -15.06
C TYR A 158 -16.51 16.39 -15.01
N LEU A 159 -15.25 15.99 -15.06
CA LEU A 159 -14.85 14.57 -15.05
C LEU A 159 -15.15 13.88 -13.72
N MET A 160 -15.06 14.56 -12.58
CA MET A 160 -15.51 14.02 -11.30
C MET A 160 -17.02 13.76 -11.25
N SER A 161 -17.81 14.58 -11.95
CA SER A 161 -19.28 14.46 -11.93
C SER A 161 -19.84 13.51 -13.00
N CYS A 162 -19.18 13.41 -14.15
CA CYS A 162 -19.69 12.72 -15.34
C CYS A 162 -18.77 11.60 -15.85
N GLY A 163 -17.50 11.59 -15.43
CA GLY A 163 -16.52 10.59 -15.81
C GLY A 163 -16.67 9.28 -15.02
N PRO A 164 -15.81 8.29 -15.31
CA PRO A 164 -15.79 7.03 -14.57
C PRO A 164 -15.20 7.25 -13.17
N ALA A 165 -15.54 6.37 -12.23
CA ALA A 165 -14.85 6.28 -10.95
C ALA A 165 -13.44 5.71 -11.19
N LEU A 166 -12.41 6.55 -11.02
CA LEU A 166 -11.01 6.15 -11.25
C LEU A 166 -10.45 5.28 -10.13
N LEU A 167 -10.94 5.51 -8.90
CA LEU A 167 -10.54 4.81 -7.69
C LEU A 167 -11.71 3.99 -7.14
N PRO A 168 -11.45 2.91 -6.37
CA PRO A 168 -12.50 2.28 -5.56
C PRO A 168 -13.06 3.32 -4.58
N SER A 169 -14.33 3.19 -4.17
CA SER A 169 -14.88 4.16 -3.22
C SER A 169 -14.15 4.08 -1.88
N LEU A 170 -14.08 5.20 -1.15
CA LEU A 170 -13.52 5.21 0.20
C LEU A 170 -14.27 4.22 1.12
N GLU A 171 -15.58 4.06 0.94
CA GLU A 171 -16.39 3.08 1.68
C GLU A 171 -15.93 1.65 1.40
N ASP A 172 -15.69 1.29 0.14
CA ASP A 172 -15.18 -0.05 -0.23
C ASP A 172 -13.80 -0.30 0.38
N LEU A 173 -12.91 0.69 0.33
CA LEU A 173 -11.59 0.61 0.95
C LEU A 173 -11.68 0.47 2.48
N GLN A 174 -12.58 1.22 3.13
CA GLN A 174 -12.80 1.11 4.57
C GLN A 174 -13.37 -0.25 4.95
N ILE A 175 -14.33 -0.78 4.19
CA ILE A 175 -14.85 -2.14 4.41
C ILE A 175 -13.72 -3.18 4.36
N GLN A 176 -12.74 -2.97 3.49
CA GLN A 176 -11.62 -3.90 3.29
C GLN A 176 -10.51 -3.76 4.34
N TYR A 177 -10.14 -2.53 4.72
CA TYR A 177 -8.95 -2.24 5.51
C TYR A 177 -9.23 -1.66 6.90
N ASP A 178 -10.36 -0.97 7.13
CA ASP A 178 -10.68 -0.36 8.44
C ASP A 178 -11.16 -1.44 9.41
N CYS A 179 -10.22 -2.01 10.17
CA CYS A 179 -10.49 -3.06 11.12
C CYS A 179 -9.76 -2.83 12.44
N SER A 180 -10.30 -3.38 13.52
CA SER A 180 -9.68 -3.33 14.83
C SER A 180 -10.00 -4.58 15.62
N GLY A 181 -9.18 -4.85 16.63
CA GLY A 181 -9.43 -5.91 17.58
C GLY A 181 -8.15 -6.28 18.32
N VAL A 182 -8.00 -7.57 18.61
CA VAL A 182 -6.82 -8.11 19.30
C VAL A 182 -5.93 -8.88 18.35
N TYR A 183 -4.64 -8.86 18.61
CA TYR A 183 -3.68 -9.65 17.85
C TYR A 183 -2.82 -10.53 18.77
N GLU A 184 -2.36 -11.64 18.20
CA GLU A 184 -1.34 -12.52 18.77
C GLU A 184 -0.28 -12.77 17.68
N ALA A 185 1.00 -12.69 18.06
CA ALA A 185 2.12 -12.82 17.15
C ALA A 185 3.16 -13.80 17.72
N GLU A 186 3.28 -14.97 17.09
CA GLU A 186 4.18 -16.05 17.54
C GLU A 186 4.80 -16.75 16.33
N GLU A 187 6.09 -17.05 16.40
CA GLU A 187 6.82 -17.84 15.39
C GLU A 187 6.71 -17.37 13.93
N GLY A 188 6.49 -16.07 13.69
CA GLY A 188 6.32 -15.49 12.35
C GLY A 188 4.89 -15.56 11.80
N VAL A 189 3.91 -15.88 12.66
CA VAL A 189 2.48 -15.84 12.36
C VAL A 189 1.83 -14.74 13.20
N LEU A 190 1.02 -13.91 12.54
CA LEU A 190 0.19 -12.87 13.12
C LEU A 190 -1.27 -13.31 12.97
N VAL A 191 -1.93 -13.52 14.11
CA VAL A 191 -3.37 -13.79 14.16
C VAL A 191 -4.08 -12.53 14.64
N ARG A 192 -4.90 -11.93 13.76
CA ARG A 192 -5.74 -10.78 14.08
C ARG A 192 -7.18 -11.22 14.26
N GLN A 193 -7.74 -11.03 15.45
CA GLN A 193 -9.16 -11.22 15.71
C GLN A 193 -9.88 -9.90 15.51
N ILE A 194 -10.66 -9.81 14.44
CA ILE A 194 -11.42 -8.62 14.06
C ILE A 194 -12.78 -8.67 14.74
N GLU A 195 -13.08 -7.63 15.52
CA GLU A 195 -14.41 -7.44 16.12
C GLU A 195 -15.26 -6.54 15.22
N ALA A 196 -16.16 -7.13 14.43
CA ALA A 196 -17.07 -6.39 13.56
C ALA A 196 -18.53 -6.71 13.91
N GLY A 197 -19.24 -5.75 14.52
CA GLY A 197 -20.68 -5.87 14.77
C GLY A 197 -21.09 -7.07 15.66
N GLY A 198 -20.19 -7.57 16.51
CA GLY A 198 -20.40 -8.73 17.38
C GLY A 198 -20.07 -10.09 16.74
N LEU A 199 -19.65 -10.12 15.48
CA LEU A 199 -19.00 -11.28 14.87
C LEU A 199 -17.48 -11.14 15.06
N VAL A 200 -16.83 -12.21 15.54
CA VAL A 200 -15.38 -12.28 15.65
C VAL A 200 -14.87 -13.09 14.47
N THR A 201 -14.14 -12.46 13.56
CA THR A 201 -13.46 -13.13 12.44
C THR A 201 -11.96 -13.15 12.75
N ALA A 202 -11.35 -14.33 12.71
CA ALA A 202 -9.91 -14.47 12.81
C ALA A 202 -9.29 -14.38 11.41
N ARG A 203 -8.25 -13.57 11.29
CA ARG A 203 -7.40 -13.46 10.11
C ARG A 203 -6.00 -13.92 10.49
N GLU A 204 -5.50 -14.94 9.82
CA GLU A 204 -4.17 -15.50 10.03
C GLU A 204 -3.26 -15.07 8.89
N GLU A 205 -2.16 -14.42 9.23
CA GLU A 205 -1.19 -13.86 8.28
C GLU A 205 0.22 -14.28 8.71
N HIS A 206 1.08 -14.61 7.76
CA HIS A 206 2.50 -14.68 8.03
C HIS A 206 3.08 -13.28 8.00
N TYR A 207 4.06 -13.02 8.87
CA TYR A 207 4.78 -11.76 8.86
C TYR A 207 6.30 -11.95 8.74
N ILE A 208 6.92 -11.01 8.04
CA ILE A 208 8.37 -10.81 8.04
C ILE A 208 8.62 -9.41 8.57
N ARG A 209 9.39 -9.31 9.65
CA ARG A 209 9.88 -8.03 10.16
C ARG A 209 11.36 -7.90 9.81
N GLU A 210 11.71 -6.81 9.13
CA GLU A 210 13.07 -6.40 8.84
C GLU A 210 13.24 -4.92 9.18
N ASP A 211 13.88 -4.62 10.32
CA ASP A 211 14.11 -3.26 10.81
C ASP A 211 12.81 -2.41 10.87
N SER A 212 12.68 -1.49 9.90
CA SER A 212 11.58 -0.55 9.74
C SER A 212 10.52 -1.03 8.74
N ARG A 213 10.52 -2.32 8.39
CA ARG A 213 9.58 -2.93 7.45
C ARG A 213 8.86 -4.09 8.10
N LEU A 214 7.55 -4.13 7.91
CA LEU A 214 6.67 -5.22 8.29
C LEU A 214 5.94 -5.68 7.04
N ILE A 215 6.19 -6.91 6.60
CA ILE A 215 5.57 -7.49 5.42
C ILE A 215 4.56 -8.53 5.90
N LEU A 216 3.29 -8.38 5.51
CA LEU A 216 2.23 -9.32 5.82
C LEU A 216 1.85 -10.13 4.58
N PHE A 217 1.61 -11.43 4.77
CA PHE A 217 1.20 -12.39 3.75
C PHE A 217 -0.02 -13.17 4.26
N GLU A 218 -1.07 -13.31 3.45
CA GLU A 218 -2.22 -14.16 3.78
C GLU A 218 -2.01 -15.57 3.22
N GLU A 219 -2.24 -16.62 4.02
CA GLU A 219 -2.24 -18.00 3.51
C GLU A 219 -3.53 -18.23 2.72
N THR A 220 -3.39 -18.74 1.49
CA THR A 220 -4.42 -18.69 0.43
C THR A 220 -5.65 -19.60 0.66
N ASP A 221 -5.80 -20.18 1.85
CA ASP A 221 -6.81 -21.21 2.15
C ASP A 221 -7.92 -20.76 3.13
N SER A 222 -7.98 -19.49 3.53
CA SER A 222 -9.16 -18.98 4.23
C SER A 222 -10.26 -18.60 3.22
N SER A 223 -11.40 -19.27 3.29
CA SER A 223 -12.55 -19.08 2.42
C SER A 223 -13.30 -17.79 2.79
N ALA A 224 -12.62 -16.64 2.73
CA ALA A 224 -13.24 -15.32 2.85
C ALA A 224 -13.97 -15.02 1.53
N SER A 225 -15.19 -15.52 1.45
CA SER A 225 -16.12 -15.29 0.36
C SER A 225 -16.40 -13.78 0.21
N GLY A 226 -15.93 -13.18 -0.89
CA GLY A 226 -16.63 -12.05 -1.52
C GLY A 226 -16.02 -10.65 -1.42
N LEU A 227 -14.75 -10.48 -1.06
CA LEU A 227 -14.09 -9.18 -1.13
C LEU A 227 -12.93 -9.24 -2.15
N ILE A 228 -12.84 -8.19 -2.96
CA ILE A 228 -11.85 -7.97 -4.03
C ILE A 228 -10.47 -8.50 -3.60
N SER A 229 -9.79 -9.26 -4.48
CA SER A 229 -8.47 -9.85 -4.22
C SER A 229 -7.57 -8.88 -3.48
N ASN A 230 -7.29 -9.15 -2.20
CA ASN A 230 -6.34 -8.35 -1.43
C ASN A 230 -4.98 -8.42 -2.16
N PRO A 231 -4.32 -7.29 -2.44
CA PRO A 231 -2.97 -7.30 -2.98
C PRO A 231 -2.01 -7.69 -1.85
N PHE A 232 -1.98 -8.98 -1.50
CA PHE A 232 -0.89 -9.54 -0.73
C PHE A 232 0.30 -9.79 -1.68
N PRO A 233 1.53 -9.51 -1.24
CA PRO A 233 1.91 -9.07 0.11
C PRO A 233 1.64 -7.58 0.38
N MET A 234 1.23 -7.27 1.61
CA MET A 234 1.14 -5.88 2.09
C MET A 234 2.46 -5.49 2.76
N ILE A 235 3.10 -4.44 2.26
CA ILE A 235 4.37 -3.93 2.78
C ILE A 235 4.10 -2.68 3.60
N TYR A 236 4.32 -2.78 4.90
CA TYR A 236 4.26 -1.66 5.81
C TYR A 236 5.66 -1.15 6.15
N THR A 237 5.76 0.16 6.34
CA THR A 237 6.98 0.84 6.77
C THR A 237 6.69 1.64 8.04
N SER A 238 7.58 1.59 9.02
CA SER A 238 7.48 2.45 10.20
C SER A 238 7.97 3.85 9.85
N ALA A 239 7.26 4.89 10.29
CA ALA A 239 7.79 6.24 10.20
C ALA A 239 9.15 6.33 10.94
N PRO A 240 10.16 7.05 10.41
CA PRO A 240 11.40 7.23 11.15
C PRO A 240 11.07 7.97 12.45
N GLN A 241 11.36 7.35 13.60
CA GLN A 241 11.29 8.04 14.88
C GLN A 241 12.18 9.30 14.79
N GLN A 242 11.54 10.47 14.75
CA GLN A 242 12.24 11.72 15.00
C GLN A 242 12.67 11.68 16.47
N ASN A 243 13.89 11.22 16.72
CA ASN A 243 14.50 11.33 18.03
C ASN A 243 14.58 12.83 18.39
N PRO A 244 14.12 13.24 19.59
CA PRO A 244 14.20 14.62 20.06
C PRO A 244 15.64 15.10 20.26
#